data_AF-A0AA88NYT6-F1
#
_entry.id   AF-A0AA88NYT6-F1
#
_cell.length_a   1.000
_cell.length_b   1.000
_cell.length_c   1.000
_cell.angle_alpha   90.00
_cell.angle_beta   90.00
_cell.angle_gamma   90.00
#
_symmetry.space_group_name_H-M   'P 1'
#
loop_
_entity.id
_entity.type
_entity.pdbx_description
1 polymer ?
#
loop_
_entity_poly.entity_id
_entity_poly.type
_entity_poly.pdbx_seq_one_letter_code
_entity_poly.pdbx_strand_id
1 'polypeptide(L)'
;MQLCLKLALMMMVLVCVTAQQNYRRPTRVGVSCCKEVSKGKIPAAIKLIGYKHQNALSPCVDAIIFYTEKDKICSDPKARWIKERLNGLDKIED
;
A
#
# COMPACT_ATOMS: atom_id res chain seq x y z
N MET A 1 30.96 -26.78 -38.70
CA MET A 1 29.89 -25.75 -38.72
C MET A 1 28.73 -26.05 -37.76
N GLN A 2 28.24 -27.29 -37.63
CA GLN A 2 27.13 -27.61 -36.71
C GLN A 2 27.48 -27.42 -35.22
N LEU A 3 28.70 -27.80 -34.79
CA LEU A 3 29.13 -27.67 -33.39
C LEU A 3 29.17 -26.20 -32.93
N CYS A 4 29.68 -25.30 -33.77
CA CYS A 4 29.71 -23.86 -33.50
C CYS A 4 28.30 -23.26 -33.39
N LEU A 5 27.36 -23.73 -34.23
CA LEU A 5 25.97 -23.27 -34.19
C LEU A 5 25.25 -23.71 -32.90
N LYS A 6 25.51 -24.95 -32.45
CA LYS A 6 24.96 -25.47 -31.19
C LYS A 6 25.53 -24.71 -29.98
N LEU A 7 26.83 -24.43 -29.98
CA LEU A 7 27.49 -23.62 -28.94
C LEU A 7 26.95 -22.19 -28.91
N ALA A 8 26.75 -21.55 -30.06
CA ALA A 8 26.19 -20.20 -30.14
C ALA A 8 24.75 -20.14 -29.61
N LEU A 9 23.92 -21.13 -29.95
CA LEU A 9 22.55 -21.25 -29.42
C LEU A 9 22.54 -21.43 -27.90
N MET A 10 23.43 -22.27 -27.36
CA MET A 10 23.52 -22.53 -25.92
C MET A 10 23.93 -21.26 -25.16
N MET A 11 24.89 -20.50 -25.69
CA MET A 11 25.34 -19.23 -25.10
C MET A 11 24.24 -18.16 -25.12
N MET A 12 23.46 -18.04 -26.20
CA MET A 12 22.33 -17.12 -26.26
C MET A 12 21.26 -17.43 -25.19
N VAL A 13 20.92 -18.71 -25.03
CA VAL A 13 19.96 -19.13 -24.00
C VAL A 13 20.47 -18.80 -22.60
N LEU A 14 21.76 -19.02 -22.34
CA LEU A 14 22.38 -18.71 -21.03
C LEU A 14 22.31 -17.21 -20.70
N VAL A 15 22.52 -16.33 -21.69
CA VAL A 15 22.43 -14.87 -21.52
C VAL A 15 20.99 -14.41 -21.29
N CYS A 16 20.01 -15.02 -21.96
CA CYS A 16 18.59 -14.71 -21.74
C CYS A 16 18.15 -15.07 -20.32
N VAL A 17 18.58 -16.22 -19.79
CA VAL A 17 18.18 -16.69 -18.45
C VAL A 17 18.80 -15.83 -17.34
N THR A 18 20.03 -15.33 -17.50
CA THR A 18 20.66 -14.46 -16.51
C THR A 18 20.10 -13.04 -16.51
N ALA A 19 19.63 -12.53 -17.65
CA ALA A 19 18.98 -11.21 -17.74
C ALA A 19 17.66 -11.14 -16.94
N GLN A 20 16.98 -12.27 -16.73
CA GLN A 20 15.71 -12.33 -15.98
C GLN A 20 15.88 -12.30 -14.46
N GLN A 21 17.11 -12.40 -13.93
CA GLN A 21 17.40 -12.42 -12.49
C GLN A 21 17.03 -11.10 -11.77
N ASN A 22 16.89 -10.01 -12.52
CA ASN A 22 16.53 -8.69 -12.02
C ASN A 22 15.01 -8.46 -11.90
N TYR A 23 14.16 -9.37 -12.42
CA TYR A 23 12.72 -9.33 -12.14
C TYR A 23 12.40 -10.06 -10.82
N ARG A 24 13.13 -9.70 -9.75
CA ARG A 24 12.70 -10.08 -8.41
C ARG A 24 11.52 -9.17 -8.05
N ARG A 25 10.29 -9.71 -8.13
CA ARG A 25 9.15 -9.10 -7.42
C ARG A 25 9.60 -8.85 -5.98
N PRO A 26 9.31 -7.68 -5.39
CA PRO A 26 9.62 -7.43 -3.99
C PRO A 26 8.97 -8.54 -3.15
N THR A 27 9.78 -9.43 -2.59
CA THR A 27 9.33 -10.63 -1.85
C THR A 27 8.69 -10.22 -0.51
N ARG A 28 8.88 -8.97 -0.11
CA ARG A 28 8.17 -8.28 0.96
C ARG A 28 7.66 -6.94 0.43
N VAL A 29 6.45 -6.93 -0.11
CA VAL A 29 5.67 -5.70 -0.10
C VAL A 29 5.31 -5.42 1.36
N GLY A 30 6.01 -4.47 1.99
CA GLY A 30 5.63 -4.03 3.33
C GLY A 30 4.22 -3.46 3.23
N VAL A 31 3.23 -4.16 3.78
CA VAL A 31 1.86 -3.64 3.84
C VAL A 31 1.89 -2.46 4.81
N SER A 32 1.87 -1.24 4.27
CA SER A 32 1.77 -0.02 5.07
C SER A 32 0.32 0.18 5.47
N CYS A 33 -0.06 -0.40 6.61
CA CYS A 33 -1.40 -0.31 7.17
C CYS A 33 -1.38 0.25 8.60
N CYS A 34 -2.53 0.75 9.04
CA CYS A 34 -2.71 1.15 10.43
C CYS A 34 -2.68 -0.08 11.34
N LYS A 35 -1.74 -0.12 12.29
CA LYS A 35 -1.66 -1.13 13.35
C LYS A 35 -2.32 -0.68 14.66
N GLU A 36 -2.43 0.63 14.83
CA GLU A 36 -3.05 1.26 15.99
C GLU A 36 -3.97 2.39 15.51
N VAL A 37 -4.95 2.72 16.33
CA VAL A 37 -5.95 3.76 16.04
C VAL A 37 -6.07 4.74 17.19
N SER A 38 -6.23 6.03 16.85
CA SER A 38 -6.54 7.06 17.83
C SER A 38 -8.05 7.24 18.00
N LYS A 39 -8.49 7.37 19.24
CA LYS A 39 -9.86 7.82 19.58
C LYS A 39 -9.98 9.34 19.69
N GLY A 40 -8.84 10.04 19.74
CA GLY A 40 -8.77 11.50 19.87
C GLY A 40 -9.32 12.19 18.64
N LYS A 41 -10.00 13.33 18.84
CA LYS A 41 -10.54 14.13 17.74
C LYS A 41 -9.41 14.77 16.95
N ILE A 42 -9.51 14.73 15.62
CA ILE A 42 -8.63 15.49 14.75
C ILE A 42 -9.02 16.98 14.83
N PRO A 43 -8.06 17.89 15.11
CA PRO A 43 -8.34 19.32 15.14
C PRO A 43 -8.92 19.82 13.81
N ALA A 44 -9.92 20.70 13.88
CA ALA A 44 -10.58 21.24 12.68
C ALA A 44 -9.63 22.03 11.77
N ALA A 45 -8.53 22.55 12.32
CA ALA A 45 -7.47 23.22 11.57
C ALA A 45 -6.71 22.30 10.60
N ILE A 46 -6.79 20.97 10.77
CA ILE A 46 -6.17 20.02 9.87
C ILE A 46 -7.10 19.80 8.67
N LYS A 47 -6.62 20.20 7.48
CA LYS A 47 -7.30 19.98 6.22
C LYS A 47 -7.23 18.50 5.82
N LEU A 48 -8.40 17.89 5.71
CA LEU A 48 -8.57 16.51 5.27
C LEU A 48 -8.96 16.51 3.79
N ILE A 49 -8.24 15.74 2.99
CA ILE A 49 -8.48 15.60 1.55
C ILE A 49 -9.58 14.57 1.29
N GLY A 50 -9.60 13.53 2.11
CA GLY A 50 -10.57 12.44 2.01
C GLY A 50 -10.29 11.39 3.06
N TYR A 51 -11.03 10.30 3.00
CA TYR A 51 -10.86 9.19 3.92
C TYR A 51 -10.94 7.85 3.21
N LYS A 52 -10.37 6.81 3.85
CA LYS A 52 -10.50 5.42 3.43
C LYS A 52 -10.82 4.56 4.64
N HIS A 53 -11.71 3.60 4.46
CA HIS A 53 -11.94 2.56 5.46
C HIS A 53 -11.00 1.38 5.21
N GLN A 54 -10.16 1.08 6.20
CA GLN A 54 -9.30 -0.09 6.22
C GLN A 54 -9.97 -1.18 7.06
N ASN A 55 -10.25 -2.33 6.45
CA ASN A 55 -10.73 -3.51 7.17
C ASN A 55 -9.61 -4.12 8.04
N ALA A 56 -9.99 -4.73 9.18
CA ALA A 56 -9.04 -5.45 10.01
C ALA A 56 -8.49 -6.68 9.29
N LEU A 57 -7.16 -6.79 9.25
CA LEU A 57 -6.44 -7.95 8.71
C LEU A 57 -5.06 -8.00 9.37
N SER A 58 -4.87 -8.90 10.33
CA SER A 58 -3.63 -8.98 11.13
C SER A 58 -2.37 -8.90 10.25
N PRO A 59 -1.42 -7.98 10.53
CA PRO A 59 -1.29 -7.14 11.74
C PRO A 59 -2.06 -5.80 11.71
N CYS A 60 -2.84 -5.53 10.68
CA CYS A 60 -3.63 -4.31 10.50
C CYS A 60 -4.93 -4.37 11.31
N VAL A 61 -5.30 -3.25 11.91
CA VAL A 61 -6.57 -3.09 12.66
C VAL A 61 -7.63 -2.40 11.81
N ASP A 62 -8.89 -2.51 12.25
CA ASP A 62 -10.01 -1.77 11.65
C ASP A 62 -9.80 -0.27 11.91
N ALA A 63 -9.71 0.53 10.84
CA ALA A 63 -9.32 1.93 10.94
C ALA A 63 -9.98 2.79 9.85
N ILE A 64 -10.36 4.02 10.21
CA ILE A 64 -10.60 5.09 9.25
C ILE A 64 -9.29 5.86 9.05
N ILE A 65 -8.78 5.82 7.83
CA ILE A 65 -7.58 6.53 7.43
C ILE A 65 -8.00 7.86 6.82
N PHE A 66 -7.65 8.96 7.49
CA PHE A 66 -7.81 10.29 6.92
C PHE A 66 -6.54 10.69 6.17
N TYR A 67 -6.71 11.16 4.93
CA TYR A 67 -5.61 11.68 4.13
C TYR A 67 -5.52 13.18 4.35
N THR A 68 -4.33 13.66 4.69
CA THR A 68 -3.98 15.08 4.74
C THR A 68 -2.96 15.39 3.65
N GLU A 69 -2.62 16.66 3.47
CA GLU A 69 -1.59 17.07 2.49
C GLU A 69 -0.20 16.48 2.81
N LYS A 70 0.07 16.15 4.08
CA LYS A 70 1.39 15.73 4.54
C LYS A 70 1.44 14.26 4.98
N ASP A 71 0.43 13.83 5.74
CA ASP A 71 0.41 12.54 6.40
C ASP A 71 -0.97 11.86 6.39
N LYS A 72 -0.98 10.58 6.77
CA LYS A 72 -2.19 9.79 6.99
C LYS A 72 -2.46 9.66 8.48
N ILE A 73 -3.71 9.83 8.89
CA ILE A 73 -4.11 9.74 10.30
C ILE A 73 -5.04 8.53 10.47
N CYS A 74 -4.62 7.57 11.29
CA CYS A 74 -5.39 6.37 11.65
C CYS A 74 -6.33 6.66 12.83
N SER A 75 -7.64 6.58 12.60
CA SER A 75 -8.66 6.83 13.62
C SER A 75 -9.57 5.63 13.86
N ASP A 76 -10.06 5.48 15.08
CA ASP A 76 -10.95 4.38 15.48
C ASP A 76 -12.34 4.57 14.85
N PRO A 77 -12.82 3.65 13.99
CA PRO A 77 -14.12 3.77 13.33
C PRO A 77 -15.30 3.84 14.32
N LYS A 78 -15.11 3.39 15.56
CA LYS A 78 -16.14 3.39 16.61
C LYS A 78 -16.21 4.71 17.37
N ALA A 79 -15.28 5.64 17.16
CA ALA A 79 -15.29 6.92 17.85
C ALA A 79 -16.51 7.78 17.42
N ARG A 80 -17.22 8.36 18.39
CA ARG A 80 -18.49 9.07 18.16
C ARG A 80 -18.40 10.20 17.12
N TRP A 81 -17.25 10.88 17.07
CA TRP A 81 -17.00 12.02 16.18
C TRP A 81 -16.72 11.64 14.73
N ILE A 82 -16.43 10.36 14.44
CA ILE A 82 -16.09 9.92 13.09
C ILE A 82 -17.26 10.12 12.15
N LYS A 83 -18.47 9.72 12.54
CA LYS A 83 -19.66 9.87 11.71
C LYS A 83 -19.89 11.32 11.28
N GLU A 84 -19.71 12.25 12.21
CA GLU A 84 -19.83 13.68 11.94
C GLU A 84 -18.69 14.18 11.06
N ARG A 85 -17.45 13.73 11.31
CA ARG A 85 -16.27 14.17 10.56
C ARG A 85 -16.23 13.64 9.13
N LEU A 86 -16.79 12.46 8.89
CA LEU A 86 -16.91 11.86 7.56
C LEU A 86 -17.95 12.58 6.69
N ASN A 87 -18.89 13.29 7.30
CA ASN A 87 -19.92 14.01 6.56
C ASN A 87 -19.28 15.14 5.73
N GLY A 88 -19.44 15.08 4.41
CA GLY A 88 -18.84 16.03 3.48
C GLY A 88 -17.37 15.77 3.14
N LEU A 89 -16.78 14.64 3.54
CA LEU A 89 -15.49 14.17 3.02
C LEU A 89 -15.70 13.10 1.95
N ASP A 90 -14.84 13.12 0.94
CA ASP A 90 -14.85 12.11 -0.11
C ASP A 90 -14.23 10.80 0.39
N LYS A 91 -14.91 9.69 0.06
CA LYS A 91 -14.39 8.34 0.28
C LYS A 91 -13.46 7.99 -0.88
N ILE A 92 -12.21 7.69 -0.56
CA ILE A 92 -11.21 7.23 -1.51
C ILE A 92 -11.30 5.70 -1.55
N GLU A 93 -11.76 5.18 -2.68
CA GLU A 93 -11.76 3.76 -3.01
C GLU A 93 -10.50 3.44 -3.85
N ASP A 94 -10.01 2.21 -3.76
CA ASP A 94 -8.84 1.75 -4.54
C ASP A 94 -9.24 1.36 -5.97
#